data_AF-A0A8T4KRA0-F1
#
_entry.id   AF-A0A8T4KRA0-F1
#
_cell.length_a   1.000
_cell.length_b   1.000
_cell.length_c   1.000
_cell.angle_alpha   90.00
_cell.angle_beta   90.00
_cell.angle_gamma   90.00
#
_symmetry.space_group_name_H-M   'P 1'
#
loop_
_entity.id
_entity.type
_entity.pdbx_description
1 polymer ?
#
loop_
_entity_poly.entity_id
_entity_poly.type
_entity_poly.pdbx_seq_one_letter_code
_entity_poly.pdbx_strand_id
1 'polypeptide(L)'
;MSALGILKKIVLAVLAFLLVSNLVALVVLLNFKAIAFEPKFYEDELEKLQVYGSAKNVIAEMLIQQLPAQLTSIIPAEQLKDEIKNAIPDSWMKAQFKNLTQNTLAYLKGEKEALELEISLSEVKSSLQAFAQDYVAENIPPELTGAINVNQLLSPLPETFDLASMLPNLQQLGQFRQIVQLFFLAINALIVGAIILFVLIILLAFRNLKSLLRWIAEPLIASGAVCISLAYTMPGIVNQMLSQQLASTGGLAYGAGTISAFMADFANAIFSGAMAYGIAFLAVGIILFIVSFFVKKKLE
;
A
#
# COMPACT_ATOMS: atom_id res chain seq x y z
N MET A 1 -36.43 29.12 28.14
CA MET A 1 -35.05 28.58 28.01
C MET A 1 -34.12 29.79 28.04
N SER A 2 -33.13 29.86 28.93
CA SER A 2 -32.23 31.02 29.00
C SER A 2 -31.32 31.07 27.76
N ALA A 3 -30.89 32.27 27.35
CA ALA A 3 -29.96 32.44 26.24
C ALA A 3 -28.68 31.59 26.41
N LEU A 4 -28.17 31.50 27.65
CA LEU A 4 -27.04 30.65 28.01
C LEU A 4 -27.29 29.15 27.75
N GLY A 5 -28.52 28.68 27.99
CA GLY A 5 -28.91 27.29 27.73
C GLY A 5 -28.96 26.96 26.24
N ILE A 6 -29.35 27.92 25.40
CA ILE A 6 -29.34 27.78 23.93
C ILE A 6 -27.89 27.74 23.44
N LEU A 7 -27.06 28.70 23.86
CA LEU A 7 -25.65 28.76 23.48
C LEU A 7 -24.91 27.46 23.80
N LYS A 8 -25.12 26.91 25.01
CA LYS A 8 -24.52 25.64 25.42
C LYS A 8 -24.87 24.48 24.48
N LYS A 9 -26.14 24.37 24.06
CA LYS A 9 -26.58 23.31 23.14
C LYS A 9 -25.95 23.47 21.75
N ILE A 10 -25.81 24.70 21.28
CA ILE A 10 -25.13 25.00 20.00
C ILE A 10 -23.66 24.57 20.09
N VAL A 11 -22.96 24.95 21.17
CA VAL A 11 -21.55 24.54 21.37
C VAL A 11 -21.42 23.02 21.42
N LEU A 12 -22.30 22.33 22.15
CA LEU A 12 -22.29 20.86 22.21
C LEU A 12 -22.55 20.23 20.85
N ALA A 13 -23.47 20.77 20.05
CA ALA A 13 -23.74 20.28 18.70
C ALA A 13 -22.52 20.47 17.77
N VAL A 14 -21.82 21.61 17.86
CA VAL A 14 -20.58 21.85 17.10
C VAL A 14 -19.48 20.88 17.53
N LEU A 15 -19.28 20.68 18.84
CA LEU A 15 -18.29 19.72 19.34
C LEU A 15 -18.62 18.28 18.92
N ALA A 16 -19.90 17.90 18.95
CA ALA A 16 -20.38 16.60 18.47
C ALA A 16 -20.08 16.42 16.98
N PHE A 17 -20.37 17.43 16.15
CA PHE A 17 -20.06 17.40 14.72
C PHE A 17 -18.54 17.25 14.47
N LEU A 18 -17.72 18.06 15.14
CA LEU A 18 -16.26 17.96 15.06
C LEU A 18 -15.76 16.58 15.48
N LEU A 19 -16.36 15.98 16.52
CA LEU A 19 -16.00 14.65 16.97
C LEU A 19 -16.37 13.59 15.92
N VAL A 20 -17.54 13.68 15.28
CA VAL A 20 -17.92 12.78 14.17
C VAL A 20 -16.90 12.85 13.05
N SER A 21 -16.61 14.06 12.55
CA SER A 21 -15.65 14.25 11.46
C SER A 21 -14.26 13.73 11.83
N ASN A 22 -13.80 13.99 13.06
CA ASN A 22 -12.52 13.52 13.55
C ASN A 22 -12.46 11.99 13.65
N LEU A 23 -13.46 11.34 14.24
CA LEU A 23 -13.51 9.88 14.36
C LEU A 23 -13.55 9.19 12.99
N VAL A 24 -14.33 9.71 12.04
CA VAL A 24 -14.39 9.17 10.68
C VAL A 24 -13.03 9.30 9.98
N ALA A 25 -12.41 10.49 10.03
CA ALA A 25 -11.10 10.71 9.45
C ALA A 25 -10.04 9.79 10.08
N LEU A 26 -10.06 9.66 11.42
CA LEU A 26 -9.15 8.80 12.15
C LEU A 26 -9.29 7.34 11.72
N VAL A 27 -10.50 6.80 11.61
CA VAL A 27 -10.73 5.42 11.16
C VAL A 27 -10.19 5.20 9.75
N VAL A 28 -10.46 6.11 8.81
CA VAL A 28 -9.97 5.98 7.43
C VAL A 28 -8.44 6.01 7.39
N LEU A 29 -7.81 6.97 8.09
CA LEU A 29 -6.35 7.09 8.10
C LEU A 29 -5.66 5.93 8.83
N LEU A 30 -6.26 5.39 9.89
CA LEU A 30 -5.73 4.20 10.57
C LEU A 30 -5.79 2.96 9.67
N ASN A 31 -6.89 2.76 8.92
CA ASN A 31 -6.97 1.66 7.95
C ASN A 31 -6.01 1.87 6.78
N PHE A 32 -5.91 3.09 6.25
CA PHE A 32 -4.89 3.41 5.26
C PHE A 32 -3.49 3.07 5.77
N LYS A 33 -3.16 3.48 7.00
CA LYS A 33 -1.87 3.16 7.62
C LYS A 33 -1.65 1.66 7.70
N ALA A 34 -2.66 0.90 8.14
CA ALA A 34 -2.56 -0.55 8.32
C ALA A 34 -2.40 -1.31 7.01
N ILE A 35 -2.91 -0.81 5.89
CA ILE A 35 -2.81 -1.47 4.58
C ILE A 35 -1.60 -0.95 3.78
N ALA A 36 -1.46 0.37 3.63
CA ALA A 36 -0.43 1.02 2.80
C ALA A 36 1.00 0.84 3.33
N PHE A 37 1.15 0.47 4.60
CA PHE A 37 2.47 0.29 5.21
C PHE A 37 2.72 -1.14 5.70
N GLU A 38 1.88 -2.08 5.27
CA GLU A 38 1.99 -3.50 5.54
C GLU A 38 2.61 -4.21 4.32
N PRO A 39 3.87 -4.70 4.42
CA PRO A 39 4.55 -5.35 3.30
C PRO A 39 3.75 -6.52 2.72
N LYS A 40 3.07 -7.28 3.59
CA LYS A 40 2.31 -8.46 3.19
C LYS A 40 1.20 -8.14 2.18
N PHE A 41 0.55 -6.98 2.30
CA PHE A 41 -0.48 -6.56 1.35
C PHE A 41 0.08 -6.52 -0.09
N TYR A 42 1.28 -5.95 -0.27
CA TYR A 42 1.93 -5.87 -1.57
C TYR A 42 2.37 -7.25 -2.07
N GLU A 43 2.94 -8.09 -1.19
CA GLU A 43 3.33 -9.46 -1.55
C GLU A 43 2.14 -10.26 -2.10
N ASP A 44 1.00 -10.22 -1.39
CA ASP A 44 -0.23 -10.91 -1.74
C ASP A 44 -0.84 -10.37 -3.05
N GLU A 45 -0.87 -9.04 -3.23
CA GLU A 45 -1.46 -8.42 -4.43
C GLU A 45 -0.58 -8.60 -5.67
N LEU A 46 0.75 -8.53 -5.55
CA LEU A 46 1.67 -8.80 -6.65
C LEU A 46 1.59 -10.27 -7.11
N GLU A 47 1.37 -11.21 -6.18
CA GLU A 47 1.15 -12.62 -6.50
C GLU A 47 -0.18 -12.82 -7.24
N LYS A 48 -1.26 -12.29 -6.68
CA LYS A 48 -2.60 -12.37 -7.25
C LYS A 48 -2.66 -11.80 -8.67
N LEU A 49 -1.95 -10.71 -8.92
CA LEU A 49 -1.88 -10.04 -10.23
C LEU A 49 -0.80 -10.60 -11.17
N GLN A 50 -0.12 -11.68 -10.78
CA GLN A 50 0.95 -12.34 -11.56
C GLN A 50 2.07 -11.37 -12.00
N VAL A 51 2.38 -10.36 -11.18
CA VAL A 51 3.38 -9.35 -11.50
C VAL A 51 4.77 -9.98 -11.61
N TYR A 52 5.07 -10.99 -10.79
CA TYR A 52 6.36 -11.70 -10.84
C TYR A 52 6.64 -12.31 -12.21
N GLY A 53 5.64 -12.94 -12.83
CA GLY A 53 5.78 -13.52 -14.17
C GLY A 53 6.01 -12.46 -15.26
N SER A 54 5.33 -11.32 -15.15
CA SER A 54 5.51 -10.19 -16.06
C SER A 54 6.88 -9.54 -15.89
N ALA A 55 7.33 -9.36 -14.65
CA ALA A 55 8.65 -8.82 -14.32
C ALA A 55 9.78 -9.71 -14.85
N LYS A 56 9.63 -11.05 -14.78
CA LYS A 56 10.58 -11.99 -15.39
C LYS A 56 10.75 -11.75 -16.89
N ASN A 57 9.66 -11.52 -17.62
CA ASN A 57 9.74 -11.26 -19.06
C ASN A 57 10.53 -9.98 -19.35
N VAL A 58 10.29 -8.91 -18.58
CA VAL A 58 11.01 -7.63 -18.73
C VAL A 58 12.49 -7.79 -18.40
N ILE A 59 12.80 -8.48 -17.30
CA ILE A 59 14.20 -8.76 -16.92
C ILE A 59 14.90 -9.61 -17.97
N ALA A 60 14.24 -10.63 -18.51
CA ALA A 60 14.80 -11.44 -19.59
C ALA A 60 15.12 -10.58 -20.82
N GLU A 61 14.21 -9.70 -21.24
CA GLU A 61 14.44 -8.77 -22.36
C GLU A 61 15.62 -7.82 -22.10
N MET A 62 15.72 -7.26 -20.89
CA MET A 62 16.84 -6.40 -20.51
C MET A 62 18.17 -7.16 -20.51
N LEU A 63 18.18 -8.39 -20.00
CA LEU A 63 19.39 -9.21 -19.96
C LEU A 63 19.85 -9.57 -21.38
N ILE A 64 18.94 -9.95 -22.28
CA ILE A 64 19.27 -10.24 -23.68
C ILE A 64 19.94 -9.04 -24.36
N GLN A 65 19.45 -7.82 -24.10
CA GLN A 65 20.03 -6.60 -24.66
C GLN A 65 21.44 -6.29 -24.14
N GLN A 66 21.80 -6.81 -22.96
CA GLN A 66 23.13 -6.65 -22.36
C GLN A 66 24.08 -7.82 -22.67
N LEU A 67 23.58 -8.92 -23.23
CA LEU A 67 24.41 -10.06 -23.58
C LEU A 67 25.32 -9.75 -24.78
N PRO A 68 26.55 -10.31 -24.81
CA PRO A 68 27.44 -10.13 -25.94
C PRO A 68 26.84 -10.69 -27.23
N ALA A 69 27.07 -10.01 -28.36
CA ALA A 69 26.58 -10.42 -29.67
C ALA A 69 27.03 -11.86 -30.06
N GLN A 70 28.18 -12.30 -29.53
CA GLN A 70 28.66 -13.67 -29.72
C GLN A 70 27.68 -14.71 -29.15
N LEU A 71 27.11 -14.47 -27.96
CA LEU A 71 26.16 -15.41 -27.35
C LEU A 71 24.86 -15.50 -28.17
N THR A 72 24.36 -14.35 -28.63
CA THR A 72 23.16 -14.27 -29.46
C THR A 72 23.36 -14.78 -30.89
N SER A 73 24.61 -14.98 -31.33
CA SER A 73 24.93 -15.61 -32.62
C SER A 73 24.98 -17.14 -32.56
N ILE A 74 25.18 -17.69 -31.36
CA ILE A 74 25.25 -19.12 -31.09
C ILE A 74 23.87 -19.66 -30.69
N ILE A 75 23.16 -18.91 -29.85
CA ILE A 75 21.85 -19.28 -29.31
C ILE A 75 20.78 -18.37 -29.93
N PRO A 76 19.73 -18.92 -30.58
CA PRO A 76 18.61 -18.13 -31.06
C PRO A 76 18.01 -17.27 -29.93
N ALA A 77 17.74 -15.99 -30.21
CA ALA A 77 17.30 -15.03 -29.20
C ALA A 77 16.01 -15.46 -28.46
N GLU A 78 15.08 -16.12 -29.14
CA GLU A 78 13.84 -16.63 -28.53
C GLU A 78 14.11 -17.79 -27.55
N GLN A 79 14.98 -18.74 -27.92
CA GLN A 79 15.38 -19.81 -27.00
C GLN A 79 16.12 -19.23 -25.79
N LEU A 80 17.02 -18.29 -26.03
CA LEU A 80 17.74 -17.61 -24.97
C LEU A 80 16.80 -16.85 -24.02
N LYS A 81 15.72 -16.24 -24.54
CA LYS A 81 14.71 -15.56 -23.73
C LYS A 81 13.96 -16.49 -22.80
N ASP A 82 13.47 -17.61 -23.32
CA ASP A 82 12.75 -18.60 -22.52
C ASP A 82 13.66 -19.23 -21.47
N GLU A 83 14.91 -19.50 -21.81
CA GLU A 83 15.89 -20.07 -20.88
C GLU A 83 16.31 -19.07 -19.80
N ILE A 84 16.53 -17.79 -20.13
CA ILE A 84 16.75 -16.75 -19.12
C ILE A 84 15.56 -16.66 -18.17
N LYS A 85 14.34 -16.69 -18.70
CA LYS A 85 13.12 -16.63 -17.89
C LYS A 85 13.01 -17.83 -16.94
N ASN A 86 13.37 -19.03 -17.40
CA ASN A 86 13.39 -20.25 -16.59
C ASN A 86 14.53 -20.25 -15.56
N ALA A 87 15.67 -19.65 -15.91
CA ALA A 87 16.83 -19.50 -15.04
C ALA A 87 16.60 -18.50 -13.89
N ILE A 88 15.55 -17.69 -13.93
CA ILE A 88 15.17 -16.79 -12.83
C ILE A 88 14.20 -17.54 -11.88
N PRO A 89 14.62 -17.92 -10.66
CA PRO A 89 13.72 -18.62 -9.73
C PRO A 89 12.56 -17.72 -9.27
N ASP A 90 11.37 -18.28 -9.11
CA ASP A 90 10.22 -17.53 -8.55
C ASP A 90 10.50 -17.04 -7.13
N SER A 91 11.20 -17.87 -6.34
CA SER A 91 11.63 -17.52 -4.98
C SER A 91 12.56 -16.32 -4.96
N TRP A 92 13.52 -16.24 -5.90
CA TRP A 92 14.40 -15.10 -6.05
C TRP A 92 13.59 -13.85 -6.38
N MET A 93 12.67 -13.93 -7.35
CA MET A 93 11.83 -12.78 -7.73
C MET A 93 11.01 -12.26 -6.55
N LYS A 94 10.34 -13.16 -5.82
CA LYS A 94 9.57 -12.80 -4.62
C LYS A 94 10.47 -12.17 -3.55
N ALA A 95 11.68 -12.70 -3.35
CA ALA A 95 12.64 -12.13 -2.40
C ALA A 95 13.09 -10.72 -2.79
N GLN A 96 13.37 -10.47 -4.07
CA GLN A 96 13.75 -9.13 -4.54
C GLN A 96 12.61 -8.12 -4.33
N PHE A 97 11.38 -8.45 -4.77
CA PHE A 97 10.23 -7.56 -4.57
C PHE A 97 9.93 -7.31 -3.09
N LYS A 98 10.06 -8.33 -2.25
CA LYS A 98 9.91 -8.20 -0.80
C LYS A 98 10.94 -7.23 -0.22
N ASN A 99 12.22 -7.41 -0.55
CA ASN A 99 13.30 -6.53 -0.09
C ASN A 99 13.08 -5.09 -0.56
N LEU A 100 12.73 -4.89 -1.84
CA LEU A 100 12.44 -3.56 -2.40
C LEU A 100 11.25 -2.90 -1.70
N THR A 101 10.18 -3.66 -1.46
CA THR A 101 8.98 -3.18 -0.76
C THR A 101 9.33 -2.76 0.66
N GLN A 102 10.06 -3.61 1.39
CA GLN A 102 10.46 -3.33 2.76
C GLN A 102 11.39 -2.11 2.84
N ASN A 103 12.39 -2.02 1.97
CA ASN A 103 13.30 -0.87 1.91
C ASN A 103 12.55 0.42 1.57
N THR A 104 11.63 0.36 0.60
CA THR A 104 10.81 1.51 0.22
C THR A 104 9.91 1.95 1.37
N LEU A 105 9.21 1.03 2.02
CA LEU A 105 8.35 1.35 3.16
C LEU A 105 9.15 1.89 4.35
N ALA A 106 10.32 1.34 4.65
CA ALA A 106 11.21 1.84 5.70
C ALA A 106 11.70 3.26 5.40
N TYR A 107 12.09 3.54 4.16
CA TYR A 107 12.45 4.90 3.71
C TYR A 107 11.26 5.86 3.85
N LEU A 108 10.07 5.48 3.40
CA LEU A 108 8.87 6.31 3.48
C LEU A 108 8.44 6.59 4.92
N LYS A 109 8.56 5.60 5.81
CA LYS A 109 8.34 5.77 7.26
C LYS A 109 9.40 6.65 7.92
N GLY A 110 10.53 6.88 7.26
CA GLY A 110 11.68 7.59 7.79
C GLY A 110 12.58 6.75 8.69
N GLU A 111 12.43 5.43 8.67
CA GLU A 111 13.30 4.47 9.36
C GLU A 111 14.66 4.34 8.68
N LYS A 112 14.73 4.60 7.37
CA LYS A 112 15.97 4.71 6.58
C LYS A 112 16.12 6.12 6.01
N GLU A 113 17.36 6.62 5.98
CA GLU A 113 17.67 7.93 5.41
C GLU A 113 17.71 7.91 3.88
N ALA A 114 18.30 6.85 3.31
CA ALA A 114 18.44 6.65 1.87
C ALA A 114 17.50 5.54 1.37
N LEU A 115 17.10 5.65 0.11
CA LEU A 115 16.29 4.66 -0.57
C LEU A 115 17.22 3.66 -1.26
N GLU A 116 17.17 2.40 -0.83
CA GLU A 116 18.01 1.31 -1.35
C GLU A 116 17.16 0.43 -2.28
N LEU A 117 17.32 0.59 -3.59
CA LEU A 117 16.61 -0.17 -4.62
C LEU A 117 17.53 -1.08 -5.44
N GLU A 118 18.55 -1.64 -4.80
CA GLU A 118 19.48 -2.54 -5.45
C GLU A 118 18.88 -3.96 -5.54
N ILE A 119 18.90 -4.53 -6.74
CA ILE A 119 18.59 -5.94 -6.99
C ILE A 119 19.90 -6.71 -7.17
N SER A 120 20.11 -7.79 -6.42
CA SER A 120 21.28 -8.66 -6.62
C SER A 120 21.03 -9.67 -7.75
N LEU A 121 21.83 -9.62 -8.80
CA LEU A 121 21.77 -10.54 -9.94
C LEU A 121 22.65 -11.79 -9.75
N SER A 122 23.26 -11.97 -8.58
CA SER A 122 24.18 -13.08 -8.29
C SER A 122 23.60 -14.47 -8.58
N GLU A 123 22.38 -14.74 -8.10
CA GLU A 123 21.67 -16.01 -8.33
C GLU A 123 21.28 -16.20 -9.81
N VAL A 124 20.83 -15.13 -10.46
CA VAL A 124 20.48 -15.15 -11.90
C VAL A 124 21.72 -15.42 -12.73
N LYS A 125 22.83 -14.73 -12.45
CA LYS A 125 24.12 -14.92 -13.13
C LYS A 125 24.64 -16.35 -12.98
N SER A 126 24.54 -16.91 -11.78
CA SER A 126 24.92 -18.31 -11.51
C SER A 126 24.08 -19.29 -12.32
N SER A 127 22.76 -19.05 -12.39
CA SER A 127 21.83 -19.90 -13.14
C SER A 127 22.06 -19.80 -14.66
N LEU A 128 22.32 -18.59 -15.16
CA LEU A 128 22.68 -18.35 -16.57
C LEU A 128 24.03 -18.97 -16.94
N GLN A 129 24.99 -18.96 -16.01
CA GLN A 129 26.30 -19.57 -16.22
C GLN A 129 26.18 -21.10 -16.36
N ALA A 130 25.41 -21.74 -15.48
CA ALA A 130 25.13 -23.17 -15.58
C ALA A 130 24.46 -23.51 -16.92
N PHE A 131 23.40 -22.77 -17.27
CA PHE A 131 22.72 -22.95 -18.56
C PHE A 131 23.65 -22.79 -19.76
N ALA A 132 24.45 -21.72 -19.81
CA ALA A 132 25.35 -21.48 -20.93
C ALA A 132 26.46 -22.54 -21.03
N GLN A 133 26.93 -23.08 -19.90
CA GLN A 133 27.89 -24.19 -19.87
C GLN A 133 27.27 -25.48 -20.44
N ASP A 134 26.06 -25.81 -20.00
CA ASP A 134 25.33 -27.00 -20.46
C ASP A 134 25.03 -26.91 -21.96
N TYR A 135 24.55 -25.74 -22.43
CA TYR A 135 24.26 -25.51 -23.83
C TYR A 135 25.50 -25.66 -24.72
N VAL A 136 26.63 -25.08 -24.30
CA VAL A 136 27.91 -25.17 -25.01
C VAL A 136 28.42 -26.62 -25.05
N ALA A 137 28.27 -27.37 -23.94
CA ALA A 137 28.69 -28.76 -23.89
C ALA A 137 27.85 -29.68 -24.79
N GLU A 138 26.55 -29.41 -24.94
CA GLU A 138 25.63 -30.25 -25.71
C GLU A 138 25.59 -29.89 -27.20
N ASN A 139 25.69 -28.60 -27.54
CA ASN A 139 25.40 -28.12 -28.90
C ASN A 139 26.65 -27.67 -29.69
N ILE A 140 27.82 -27.57 -29.05
CA ILE A 140 29.05 -27.10 -29.70
C ILE A 140 30.08 -28.25 -29.78
N PRO A 141 30.67 -28.51 -30.96
CA PRO A 141 31.67 -29.55 -31.12
C PRO A 141 32.82 -29.44 -30.09
N PRO A 142 33.32 -30.57 -29.54
CA PRO A 142 34.38 -30.61 -28.52
C PRO A 142 35.64 -29.80 -28.88
N GLU A 143 35.90 -29.64 -30.18
CA GLU A 143 37.05 -28.93 -30.75
C GLU A 143 36.96 -27.41 -30.58
N LEU A 144 35.73 -26.86 -30.41
CA LEU A 144 35.46 -25.43 -30.28
C LEU A 144 35.08 -25.04 -28.84
N THR A 145 34.76 -26.00 -27.98
CA THR A 145 34.35 -25.78 -26.58
C THR A 145 35.44 -25.10 -25.76
N GLY A 146 36.72 -25.44 -26.02
CA GLY A 146 37.87 -24.81 -25.34
C GLY A 146 38.09 -23.34 -25.70
N ALA A 147 37.50 -22.85 -26.79
CA ALA A 147 37.59 -21.45 -27.21
C ALA A 147 36.50 -20.56 -26.57
N ILE A 148 35.46 -21.16 -25.99
CA ILE A 148 34.31 -20.43 -25.43
C ILE A 148 34.42 -20.44 -23.91
N ASN A 149 34.90 -19.32 -23.35
CA ASN A 149 34.92 -19.12 -21.91
C ASN A 149 33.61 -18.47 -21.46
N VAL A 150 32.65 -19.28 -20.98
CA VAL A 150 31.33 -18.82 -20.50
C VAL A 150 31.46 -17.73 -19.42
N ASN A 151 32.49 -17.80 -18.57
CA ASN A 151 32.68 -16.82 -17.50
C ASN A 151 33.07 -15.44 -18.07
N GLN A 152 33.83 -15.41 -19.16
CA GLN A 152 34.16 -14.16 -19.87
C GLN A 152 32.96 -13.63 -20.67
N LEU A 153 32.06 -14.50 -21.12
CA LEU A 153 30.85 -14.09 -21.83
C LEU A 153 29.82 -13.42 -20.90
N LEU A 154 29.76 -13.86 -19.64
CA LEU A 154 28.85 -13.29 -18.65
C LEU A 154 29.51 -12.23 -17.75
N SER A 155 30.81 -11.96 -17.90
CA SER A 155 31.51 -10.92 -17.14
C SER A 155 30.94 -9.50 -17.34
N PRO A 156 30.38 -9.13 -18.50
CA PRO A 156 29.76 -7.81 -18.67
C PRO A 156 28.48 -7.61 -17.86
N LEU A 157 27.82 -8.68 -17.39
CA LEU A 157 26.61 -8.56 -16.57
C LEU A 157 26.96 -8.04 -15.17
N PRO A 158 26.35 -6.93 -14.73
CA PRO A 158 26.62 -6.36 -13.41
C PRO A 158 26.15 -7.31 -12.30
N GLU A 159 26.80 -7.24 -11.14
CA GLU A 159 26.41 -8.06 -9.97
C GLU A 159 25.15 -7.55 -9.28
N THR A 160 24.93 -6.25 -9.36
CA THR A 160 23.76 -5.57 -8.82
C THR A 160 23.15 -4.65 -9.87
N PHE A 161 21.85 -4.45 -9.78
CA PHE A 161 21.11 -3.54 -10.62
C PHE A 161 20.46 -2.48 -9.74
N ASP A 162 20.89 -1.23 -9.90
CA ASP A 162 20.31 -0.11 -9.18
C ASP A 162 19.06 0.40 -9.92
N LEU A 163 17.88 0.01 -9.44
CA LEU A 163 16.60 0.48 -9.99
C LEU A 163 16.41 1.98 -9.80
N ALA A 164 17.08 2.60 -8.82
CA ALA A 164 16.96 4.03 -8.59
C ALA A 164 17.39 4.81 -9.83
N SER A 165 18.47 4.36 -10.49
CA SER A 165 18.97 4.97 -11.73
C SER A 165 17.95 4.96 -12.89
N MET A 166 17.00 4.02 -12.88
CA MET A 166 15.97 3.90 -13.92
C MET A 166 14.68 4.64 -13.61
N LEU A 167 14.41 4.93 -12.33
CA LEU A 167 13.13 5.52 -11.95
C LEU A 167 13.15 7.03 -12.24
N PRO A 168 12.34 7.49 -13.21
CA PRO A 168 12.19 8.93 -13.39
C PRO A 168 11.58 9.52 -12.12
N ASN A 169 12.04 10.69 -11.73
CA ASN A 169 11.48 11.46 -10.60
C ASN A 169 11.71 10.87 -9.19
N LEU A 170 12.86 10.25 -8.90
CA LEU A 170 13.23 9.90 -7.51
C LEU A 170 13.08 11.07 -6.52
N GLN A 171 13.26 12.30 -6.97
CA GLN A 171 13.02 13.51 -6.15
C GLN A 171 11.57 13.58 -5.62
N GLN A 172 10.58 13.10 -6.39
CA GLN A 172 9.19 13.01 -5.94
C GLN A 172 9.00 12.00 -4.81
N LEU A 173 9.83 10.95 -4.71
CA LEU A 173 9.80 10.05 -3.54
C LEU A 173 10.25 10.75 -2.26
N GLY A 174 11.16 11.71 -2.35
CA GLY A 174 11.51 12.60 -1.22
C GLY A 174 10.32 13.42 -0.75
N GLN A 175 9.56 14.01 -1.68
CA GLN A 175 8.32 14.74 -1.35
C GLN A 175 7.26 13.79 -0.77
N PHE A 176 7.12 12.60 -1.34
CA PHE A 176 6.18 11.59 -0.86
C PHE A 176 6.52 11.14 0.57
N ARG A 177 7.80 10.95 0.90
CA ARG A 177 8.24 10.69 2.28
C ARG A 177 7.80 11.80 3.25
N GLN A 178 7.92 13.06 2.87
CA GLN A 178 7.44 14.18 3.71
C GLN A 178 5.92 14.12 3.91
N ILE A 179 5.16 13.78 2.85
CA ILE A 179 3.70 13.58 2.95
C ILE A 179 3.38 12.43 3.91
N VAL A 180 4.11 11.31 3.84
CA VAL A 180 3.94 10.18 4.75
C VAL A 180 4.22 10.57 6.21
N GLN A 181 5.26 11.37 6.46
CA GLN A 181 5.55 11.87 7.80
C GLN A 181 4.45 12.80 8.33
N LEU A 182 3.96 13.73 7.51
CA LEU A 182 2.81 14.58 7.85
C LEU A 182 1.55 13.75 8.08
N PHE A 183 1.36 12.68 7.33
CA PHE A 183 0.26 11.75 7.50
C PHE A 183 0.30 11.05 8.87
N PHE A 184 1.47 10.56 9.32
CA PHE A 184 1.59 10.00 10.67
C PHE A 184 1.38 11.04 11.77
N LEU A 185 1.88 12.26 11.57
CA LEU A 185 1.60 13.37 12.47
C LEU A 185 0.10 13.67 12.56
N ALA A 186 -0.59 13.69 11.41
CA ALA A 186 -2.03 13.93 11.34
C ALA A 186 -2.82 12.86 12.09
N ILE A 187 -2.46 11.57 11.99
CA ILE A 187 -3.08 10.50 12.79
C ILE A 187 -2.95 10.79 14.29
N ASN A 188 -1.73 11.10 14.76
CA ASN A 188 -1.51 11.41 16.17
C ASN A 188 -2.30 12.66 16.63
N ALA A 189 -2.34 13.69 15.79
CA ALA A 189 -3.09 14.91 16.06
C ALA A 189 -4.61 14.64 16.13
N LEU A 190 -5.16 13.77 15.28
CA LEU A 190 -6.56 13.38 15.30
C LEU A 190 -6.90 12.59 16.56
N ILE A 191 -6.03 11.66 17.00
CA ILE A 191 -6.19 10.93 18.27
C ILE A 191 -6.27 11.91 19.45
N VAL A 192 -5.28 12.81 19.56
CA VAL A 192 -5.25 13.83 20.63
C VAL A 192 -6.48 14.74 20.54
N GLY A 193 -6.85 15.17 19.33
CA GLY A 193 -8.03 15.97 19.07
C GLY A 193 -9.32 15.27 19.51
N ALA A 194 -9.44 13.95 19.28
CA ALA A 194 -10.62 13.18 19.67
C ALA A 194 -10.74 13.13 21.19
N ILE A 195 -9.63 12.91 21.90
CA ILE A 195 -9.57 12.93 23.37
C ILE A 195 -9.99 14.30 23.90
N ILE A 196 -9.44 15.39 23.35
CA ILE A 196 -9.79 16.76 23.77
C ILE A 196 -11.29 17.01 23.55
N LEU A 197 -11.84 16.64 22.40
CA LEU A 197 -13.27 16.80 22.11
C LEU A 197 -14.14 16.01 23.08
N PHE A 198 -13.78 14.76 23.40
CA PHE A 198 -14.47 13.97 24.42
C PHE A 198 -14.45 14.66 25.78
N VAL A 199 -13.29 15.16 26.22
CA VAL A 199 -13.14 15.86 27.51
C VAL A 199 -14.00 17.13 27.53
N LEU A 200 -14.00 17.92 26.47
CA LEU A 200 -14.83 19.14 26.38
C LEU A 200 -16.33 18.82 26.43
N ILE A 201 -16.78 17.78 25.72
CA ILE A 201 -18.17 17.32 25.77
C ILE A 201 -18.52 16.86 27.19
N ILE A 202 -17.64 16.09 27.84
CA ILE A 202 -17.81 15.63 29.22
C ILE A 202 -17.95 16.84 30.16
N LEU A 203 -17.01 17.78 30.13
CA LEU A 203 -17.01 18.96 31.01
C LEU A 203 -18.29 19.80 30.84
N LEU A 204 -18.74 19.99 29.59
CA LEU A 204 -19.97 20.74 29.33
C LEU A 204 -21.22 19.95 29.71
N ALA A 205 -21.25 18.63 29.52
CA ALA A 205 -22.43 17.79 29.79
C ALA A 205 -22.49 17.20 31.22
N PHE A 206 -21.43 17.34 32.03
CA PHE A 206 -21.22 16.62 33.30
C PHE A 206 -22.35 16.77 34.31
N ARG A 207 -23.06 17.90 34.32
CA ARG A 207 -24.16 18.18 35.26
C ARG A 207 -25.31 17.17 35.20
N ASN A 208 -25.40 16.37 34.15
CA ASN A 208 -26.45 15.36 34.03
C ASN A 208 -25.88 14.15 33.29
N LEU A 209 -25.59 13.06 34.02
CA LEU A 209 -25.05 11.81 33.46
C LEU A 209 -25.89 11.29 32.28
N LYS A 210 -27.22 11.41 32.36
CA LYS A 210 -28.13 11.06 31.25
C LYS A 210 -27.90 11.93 30.01
N SER A 211 -27.62 13.23 30.19
CA SER A 211 -27.29 14.11 29.08
C SER A 211 -25.91 13.78 28.51
N LEU A 212 -24.92 13.51 29.37
CA LEU A 212 -23.55 13.17 28.96
C LEU A 212 -23.53 11.89 28.11
N LEU A 213 -24.22 10.85 28.54
CA LEU A 213 -24.30 9.59 27.79
C LEU A 213 -24.90 9.81 26.39
N ARG A 214 -25.91 10.66 26.26
CA ARG A 214 -26.52 10.98 24.94
C ARG A 214 -25.57 11.77 24.05
N TRP A 215 -24.90 12.80 24.58
CA TRP A 215 -23.96 13.62 23.82
C TRP A 215 -22.71 12.86 23.36
N ILE A 216 -22.35 11.77 24.05
CA ILE A 216 -21.28 10.86 23.62
C ILE A 216 -21.82 9.81 22.64
N ALA A 217 -23.00 9.26 22.89
CA ALA A 217 -23.62 8.25 22.05
C ALA A 217 -23.93 8.77 20.64
N GLU A 218 -24.46 9.98 20.50
CA GLU A 218 -24.85 10.55 19.21
C GLU A 218 -23.68 10.62 18.21
N PRO A 219 -22.49 11.19 18.55
CA PRO A 219 -21.32 11.14 17.69
C PRO A 219 -20.83 9.73 17.35
N LEU A 220 -20.88 8.79 18.30
CA LEU A 220 -20.47 7.41 18.06
C LEU A 220 -21.39 6.70 17.07
N ILE A 221 -22.71 6.86 17.22
CA ILE A 221 -23.69 6.30 16.27
C ILE A 221 -23.50 6.93 14.89
N ALA A 222 -23.39 8.26 14.83
CA ALA A 222 -23.21 8.99 13.58
C ALA A 222 -21.91 8.61 12.86
N SER A 223 -20.78 8.58 13.57
CA SER A 223 -19.49 8.15 13.01
C SER A 223 -19.53 6.69 12.55
N GLY A 224 -20.14 5.80 13.33
CA GLY A 224 -20.35 4.40 12.95
C GLY A 224 -21.14 4.24 11.65
N ALA A 225 -22.27 4.96 11.53
CA ALA A 225 -23.09 4.96 10.32
C ALA A 225 -22.33 5.51 9.10
N VAL A 226 -21.56 6.58 9.26
CA VAL A 226 -20.73 7.15 8.18
C VAL A 226 -19.63 6.18 7.77
N CYS A 227 -18.91 5.56 8.71
CA CYS A 227 -17.87 4.58 8.39
C CYS A 227 -18.42 3.37 7.62
N ILE A 228 -19.58 2.85 8.02
CA ILE A 228 -20.27 1.76 7.29
C ILE A 228 -20.64 2.25 5.88
N SER A 229 -21.20 3.45 5.75
CA SER A 229 -21.58 4.02 4.45
C SER A 229 -20.38 4.20 3.51
N LEU A 230 -19.24 4.66 4.05
CA LEU A 230 -18.00 4.79 3.29
C LEU A 230 -17.46 3.43 2.86
N ALA A 231 -17.53 2.41 3.73
CA ALA A 231 -17.09 1.05 3.40
C ALA A 231 -17.81 0.47 2.18
N TYR A 232 -19.11 0.80 2.01
CA TYR A 232 -19.89 0.34 0.86
C TYR A 232 -19.75 1.23 -0.39
N THR A 233 -19.67 2.55 -0.23
CA THR A 233 -19.75 3.48 -1.38
C THR A 233 -18.40 3.81 -1.98
N MET A 234 -17.34 3.94 -1.17
CA MET A 234 -16.04 4.42 -1.64
C MET A 234 -15.34 3.49 -2.64
N PRO A 235 -15.34 2.16 -2.49
CA PRO A 235 -14.74 1.28 -3.50
C PRO A 235 -15.35 1.49 -4.90
N GLY A 236 -16.66 1.68 -4.98
CA GLY A 236 -17.36 1.98 -6.23
C GLY A 236 -16.94 3.32 -6.84
N ILE A 237 -16.81 4.37 -6.01
CA ILE A 237 -16.36 5.69 -6.45
C ILE A 237 -14.93 5.63 -6.98
N VAL A 238 -14.02 4.92 -6.28
CA VAL A 238 -12.63 4.77 -6.73
C VAL A 238 -12.57 4.02 -8.05
N ASN A 239 -13.32 2.93 -8.21
CA ASN A 239 -13.38 2.19 -9.48
C ASN A 239 -13.90 3.07 -10.63
N GLN A 240 -14.91 3.90 -10.36
CA GLN A 240 -15.41 4.86 -11.34
C GLN A 240 -14.36 5.92 -11.71
N MET A 241 -13.62 6.46 -10.74
CA MET A 241 -12.54 7.41 -11.00
C MET A 241 -11.40 6.77 -11.81
N LEU A 242 -10.98 5.55 -11.45
CA LEU A 242 -9.93 4.81 -12.14
C LEU A 242 -10.34 4.52 -13.59
N SER A 243 -11.56 4.03 -13.81
CA SER A 243 -12.06 3.77 -15.18
C SER A 243 -12.13 5.04 -16.03
N GLN A 244 -12.50 6.19 -15.45
CA GLN A 244 -12.51 7.47 -16.16
C GLN A 244 -11.10 7.94 -16.53
N GLN A 245 -10.13 7.80 -15.64
CA GLN A 245 -8.73 8.17 -15.91
C GLN A 245 -8.09 7.24 -16.96
N LEU A 246 -8.37 5.94 -16.91
CA LEU A 246 -7.86 4.99 -17.90
C LEU A 246 -8.43 5.24 -19.29
N ALA A 247 -9.72 5.59 -19.37
CA ALA A 247 -10.37 5.94 -20.63
C ALA A 247 -9.77 7.20 -21.27
N SER A 248 -9.33 8.18 -20.47
CA SER A 248 -8.74 9.42 -21.00
C SER A 248 -7.29 9.25 -21.47
N THR A 249 -6.55 8.26 -20.96
CA THR A 249 -5.16 7.97 -21.37
C THR A 249 -5.04 7.12 -22.66
N GLY A 250 -6.13 6.82 -23.36
CA GLY A 250 -6.07 6.26 -24.72
C GLY A 250 -5.69 4.78 -24.81
N GLY A 251 -6.01 3.96 -23.81
CA GLY A 251 -5.99 2.49 -23.91
C GLY A 251 -4.63 1.80 -24.13
N LEU A 252 -3.56 2.57 -24.36
CA LEU A 252 -2.22 2.05 -24.58
C LEU A 252 -1.45 2.04 -23.26
N ALA A 253 -1.51 0.94 -22.52
CA ALA A 253 -0.44 0.57 -21.61
C ALA A 253 -0.62 -0.89 -21.18
N TYR A 254 0.25 -1.76 -21.69
CA TYR A 254 0.58 -3.01 -21.01
C TYR A 254 0.83 -2.68 -19.52
N GLY A 255 0.00 -3.20 -18.62
CA GLY A 255 0.05 -2.91 -17.18
C GLY A 255 -1.03 -1.96 -16.63
N ALA A 256 -1.80 -1.26 -17.47
CA ALA A 256 -2.90 -0.41 -17.01
C ALA A 256 -3.98 -1.21 -16.27
N GLY A 257 -4.33 -2.39 -16.80
CA GLY A 257 -5.26 -3.31 -16.14
C GLY A 257 -4.76 -3.75 -14.76
N THR A 258 -3.48 -4.12 -14.67
CA THR A 258 -2.82 -4.53 -13.41
C THR A 258 -2.82 -3.41 -12.38
N ILE A 259 -2.43 -2.19 -12.77
CA ILE A 259 -2.44 -1.03 -11.86
C ILE A 259 -3.86 -0.71 -11.42
N SER A 260 -4.83 -0.77 -12.33
CA SER A 260 -6.24 -0.50 -12.00
C SER A 260 -6.82 -1.51 -11.01
N ALA A 261 -6.50 -2.80 -11.20
CA ALA A 261 -6.91 -3.86 -10.29
C ALA A 261 -6.25 -3.66 -8.91
N PHE A 262 -4.93 -3.43 -8.89
CA PHE A 262 -4.20 -3.12 -7.66
C PHE A 262 -4.83 -1.95 -6.90
N MET A 263 -5.15 -0.84 -7.58
CA MET A 263 -5.74 0.34 -6.95
C MET A 263 -7.16 0.09 -6.45
N ALA A 264 -7.95 -0.69 -7.19
CA ALA A 264 -9.28 -1.12 -6.78
C ALA A 264 -9.22 -1.99 -5.52
N ASP A 265 -8.32 -2.97 -5.49
CA ASP A 265 -8.11 -3.87 -4.38
C ASP A 265 -7.55 -3.14 -3.14
N PHE A 266 -6.62 -2.22 -3.34
CA PHE A 266 -6.09 -1.35 -2.30
C PHE A 266 -7.19 -0.47 -1.69
N ALA A 267 -8.00 0.19 -2.51
CA ALA A 267 -9.13 0.98 -2.01
C ALA A 267 -10.13 0.09 -1.26
N ASN A 268 -10.47 -1.07 -1.80
CA ASN A 268 -11.36 -2.02 -1.15
C ASN A 268 -10.80 -2.48 0.21
N ALA A 269 -9.50 -2.78 0.31
CA ALA A 269 -8.86 -3.16 1.56
C ALA A 269 -8.91 -2.03 2.61
N ILE A 270 -8.67 -0.77 2.21
CA ILE A 270 -8.75 0.39 3.11
C ILE A 270 -10.17 0.60 3.64
N PHE A 271 -11.16 0.60 2.75
CA PHE A 271 -12.53 0.96 3.11
C PHE A 271 -13.29 -0.20 3.77
N SER A 272 -13.01 -1.44 3.39
CA SER A 272 -13.59 -2.62 4.08
C SER A 272 -13.13 -2.71 5.54
N GLY A 273 -11.88 -2.37 5.84
CA GLY A 273 -11.38 -2.29 7.22
C GLY A 273 -12.16 -1.30 8.09
N ALA A 274 -12.67 -0.20 7.50
CA ALA A 274 -13.49 0.79 8.21
C ALA A 274 -14.83 0.24 8.71
N MET A 275 -15.33 -0.85 8.11
CA MET A 275 -16.60 -1.47 8.49
C MET A 275 -16.57 -2.01 9.93
N ALA A 276 -15.48 -2.67 10.33
CA ALA A 276 -15.35 -3.24 11.68
C ALA A 276 -15.40 -2.14 12.76
N TYR A 277 -14.67 -1.04 12.55
CA TYR A 277 -14.72 0.13 13.43
C TYR A 277 -16.09 0.80 13.43
N GLY A 278 -16.73 0.90 12.24
CA GLY A 278 -18.07 1.45 12.11
C GLY A 278 -19.11 0.68 12.91
N ILE A 279 -19.08 -0.66 12.83
CA ILE A 279 -19.95 -1.54 13.63
C ILE A 279 -19.67 -1.36 15.13
N ALA A 280 -18.40 -1.31 15.53
CA ALA A 280 -18.04 -1.13 16.94
C ALA A 280 -18.55 0.22 17.50
N PHE A 281 -18.35 1.33 16.77
CA PHE A 281 -18.85 2.64 17.16
C PHE A 281 -20.38 2.68 17.23
N LEU A 282 -21.06 2.07 16.25
CA LEU A 282 -22.50 2.00 16.22
C LEU A 282 -23.04 1.18 17.40
N ALA A 283 -22.46 0.01 17.69
CA ALA A 283 -22.86 -0.84 18.80
C ALA A 283 -22.65 -0.15 20.16
N VAL A 284 -21.45 0.38 20.40
CA VAL A 284 -21.14 1.12 21.64
C VAL A 284 -22.04 2.34 21.79
N GLY A 285 -22.23 3.10 20.71
CA GLY A 285 -23.11 4.26 20.67
C GLY A 285 -24.56 3.90 21.03
N ILE A 286 -25.12 2.85 20.42
CA ILE A 286 -26.49 2.38 20.73
C ILE A 286 -26.61 1.93 22.19
N ILE A 287 -25.64 1.17 22.71
CA ILE A 287 -25.65 0.73 24.11
C ILE A 287 -25.66 1.94 25.04
N LEU A 288 -24.76 2.91 24.84
CA LEU A 288 -24.71 4.14 25.63
C LEU A 288 -26.01 4.94 25.52
N PHE A 289 -26.61 5.00 24.34
CA PHE A 289 -27.88 5.66 24.11
C PHE A 289 -29.03 4.98 24.90
N ILE A 290 -29.12 3.66 24.86
CA ILE A 290 -30.12 2.87 25.61
C ILE A 290 -29.93 3.05 27.12
N VAL A 291 -28.70 2.90 27.61
CA VAL A 291 -28.36 3.09 29.04
C VAL A 291 -28.77 4.48 29.52
N SER A 292 -28.67 5.50 28.67
CA SER A 292 -29.10 6.86 29.00
C SER A 292 -30.57 6.98 29.43
N PHE A 293 -31.45 6.04 29.01
CA PHE A 293 -32.84 6.04 29.43
C PHE A 293 -33.04 5.51 30.86
N PHE A 294 -32.21 4.56 31.28
CA PHE A 294 -32.30 3.91 32.59
C PHE A 294 -31.60 4.68 33.70
N VAL A 295 -30.64 5.55 33.36
CA VAL A 295 -29.95 6.41 34.34
C VAL A 295 -30.94 7.43 34.93
N LYS A 296 -31.20 7.32 36.23
CA LYS A 296 -32.05 8.27 36.98
C LYS A 296 -31.40 9.65 37.00
N LYS A 297 -32.22 10.69 36.79
CA LYS A 297 -31.82 12.09 36.77
C LYS A 297 -31.57 12.57 38.22
N LYS A 298 -30.39 12.31 38.80
CA LYS A 298 -30.00 12.89 40.09
C LYS A 298 -28.48 13.08 40.21
N LEU A 299 -28.09 14.34 40.34
CA LEU A 299 -27.02 14.87 41.19
C LEU A 299 -27.48 16.32 41.44
N GLU A 300 -28.14 16.54 42.58
CA GLU A 300 -28.43 17.89 43.09
C GLU A 300 -27.12 18.60 43.44
#